data_AF-A0A2S6CXV0-F1
#
_entry.id   AF-A0A2S6CXV0-F1
#
_cell.length_a   1.000
_cell.length_b   1.000
_cell.length_c   1.000
_cell.angle_alpha   90.00
_cell.angle_beta   90.00
_cell.angle_gamma   90.00
#
_symmetry.space_group_name_H-M   'P 1'
#
loop_
_entity.id
_entity.type
_entity.pdbx_description
1 polymer ?
#
loop_
_entity_poly.entity_id
_entity_poly.type
_entity_poly.pdbx_seq_one_letter_code
_entity_poly.pdbx_strand_id
1 'polypeptide(L)'
;MSKLPLLPPDDLPPNQVTKEDGMLHLELEQSIGRCFFYACDRITQVLLSNCHWYITTNKTTLMLIVDCPDLVAYWHIVSNIPQIGNRLERFTKNAKIRVYPSFGKGSPFEIGLN
;
A
#
# COMPACT_ATOMS: atom_id res chain seq x y z
N MET A 1 13.00 -10.50 -36.81
CA MET A 1 12.06 -10.61 -35.67
C MET A 1 12.16 -12.02 -35.13
N SER A 2 12.84 -12.20 -33.99
CA SER A 2 13.00 -13.49 -33.34
C SER A 2 11.64 -13.97 -32.81
N LYS A 3 11.17 -15.12 -33.32
CA LYS A 3 10.01 -15.81 -32.76
C LYS A 3 10.32 -16.14 -31.30
N LEU A 4 9.57 -15.55 -30.37
CA LEU A 4 9.55 -16.02 -28.99
C LEU A 4 9.16 -17.51 -29.01
N PRO A 5 9.78 -18.37 -28.17
CA PRO A 5 9.32 -19.74 -28.03
C PRO A 5 7.85 -19.73 -27.62
N LEU A 6 7.00 -20.37 -28.42
CA LEU A 6 5.60 -20.58 -28.07
C LEU A 6 5.59 -21.48 -26.84
N LEU A 7 5.19 -20.93 -25.70
CA LEU A 7 4.93 -21.72 -24.50
C LEU A 7 3.83 -22.74 -24.81
N PRO A 8 3.90 -23.95 -24.25
CA PRO A 8 2.78 -24.89 -24.24
C PRO A 8 1.49 -24.20 -23.78
N PRO A 9 0.31 -24.60 -24.26
CA PRO A 9 -0.97 -23.97 -23.87
C PRO A 9 -1.19 -23.90 -22.36
N ASP A 10 -0.70 -24.88 -21.61
CA ASP A 10 -0.82 -24.95 -20.15
C ASP A 10 0.14 -24.00 -19.41
N ASP A 11 1.19 -23.53 -20.09
CA ASP A 11 2.16 -22.56 -19.56
C ASP A 11 1.81 -21.11 -19.95
N LEU A 12 0.74 -20.91 -20.75
CA LEU A 12 0.27 -19.58 -21.11
C LEU A 12 -0.52 -18.95 -19.95
N PRO A 13 -0.36 -17.64 -19.71
CA PRO A 13 -1.19 -16.94 -18.75
C PRO A 13 -2.66 -16.95 -19.20
N PRO A 14 -3.62 -16.82 -18.28
CA PRO A 14 -5.03 -16.67 -18.62
C PRO A 14 -5.23 -15.48 -19.58
N ASN A 15 -6.11 -15.65 -20.56
CA ASN A 15 -6.42 -14.59 -21.53
C ASN A 15 -7.14 -13.38 -20.89
N GLN A 16 -7.72 -13.56 -19.71
CA GLN A 16 -8.48 -12.56 -18.98
C GLN A 16 -8.21 -12.73 -17.48
N VAL A 17 -8.27 -11.63 -16.75
CA VAL A 17 -8.20 -11.64 -15.28
C VAL A 17 -9.42 -12.37 -14.75
N THR A 18 -9.17 -13.39 -13.95
CA THR A 18 -10.20 -14.23 -13.32
C THR A 18 -10.63 -13.66 -11.98
N LYS A 19 -11.66 -14.25 -11.36
CA LYS A 19 -12.07 -13.85 -10.00
C LYS A 19 -11.02 -14.27 -8.97
N GLU A 20 -10.39 -15.41 -9.22
CA GLU A 20 -9.32 -15.99 -8.42
C GLU A 20 -8.11 -15.06 -8.36
N ASP A 21 -7.75 -14.45 -9.49
CA ASP A 21 -6.69 -13.42 -9.53
C ASP A 21 -7.02 -12.22 -8.65
N GLY A 22 -8.29 -11.79 -8.62
CA GLY A 22 -8.74 -10.71 -7.74
C GLY A 22 -8.64 -11.07 -6.26
N MET A 23 -8.98 -12.30 -5.89
CA MET A 23 -8.82 -12.80 -4.51
C MET A 23 -7.34 -12.89 -4.11
N LEU A 24 -6.49 -13.40 -5.00
CA LEU A 24 -5.04 -13.46 -4.78
C LEU A 24 -4.44 -12.06 -4.62
N HIS A 25 -4.90 -11.08 -5.40
CA HIS A 25 -4.46 -9.69 -5.27
C HIS A 25 -4.87 -9.09 -3.91
N LEU A 26 -6.11 -9.33 -3.47
CA LEU A 26 -6.58 -8.88 -2.15
C LEU A 26 -5.75 -9.52 -1.01
N GLU A 27 -5.48 -10.82 -1.07
CA GLU A 27 -4.67 -11.50 -0.06
C GLU A 27 -3.22 -10.99 -0.06
N LEU A 28 -2.68 -10.65 -1.23
CA LEU A 28 -1.36 -10.02 -1.35
C LEU A 28 -1.35 -8.65 -0.64
N GLU A 29 -2.32 -7.79 -0.92
CA GLU A 29 -2.45 -6.47 -0.29
C GLU A 29 -2.58 -6.58 1.24
N GLN A 30 -3.43 -7.48 1.73
CA GLN A 30 -3.61 -7.74 3.16
C GLN A 30 -2.35 -8.32 3.81
N SER A 31 -1.65 -9.22 3.13
CA SER A 31 -0.41 -9.81 3.61
C SER A 31 0.71 -8.79 3.72
N ILE A 32 0.87 -7.92 2.71
CA ILE A 32 1.82 -6.82 2.76
C ILE A 32 1.45 -5.87 3.91
N GLY A 33 0.16 -5.55 4.09
CA GLY A 33 -0.34 -4.77 5.22
C GLY A 33 0.10 -5.33 6.57
N ARG A 34 -0.17 -6.61 6.83
CA ARG A 34 0.23 -7.28 8.07
C ARG A 34 1.74 -7.21 8.29
N CYS A 35 2.53 -7.57 7.28
CA CYS A 35 3.99 -7.53 7.36
C CYS A 35 4.53 -6.12 7.62
N PHE A 36 3.97 -5.11 6.94
CA PHE A 36 4.31 -3.72 7.14
C PHE A 36 4.03 -3.25 8.57
N PHE A 37 2.84 -3.55 9.09
CA PHE A 37 2.46 -3.17 10.46
C PHE A 37 3.37 -3.81 11.50
N TYR A 38 3.71 -5.09 11.35
CA TYR A 38 4.64 -5.76 12.28
C TYR A 38 6.08 -5.24 12.17
N ALA A 39 6.50 -4.77 11.01
CA ALA A 39 7.83 -4.17 10.82
C ALA A 39 7.93 -2.72 11.35
N CYS A 40 6.79 -2.07 11.58
CA CYS A 40 6.74 -0.72 12.14
C CYS A 40 7.19 -0.70 13.60
N ASP A 41 7.71 0.44 14.05
CA ASP A 41 8.02 0.65 15.46
C ASP A 41 6.74 0.84 16.29
N ARG A 42 6.89 0.81 17.63
CA ARG A 42 5.74 0.89 18.53
C ARG A 42 4.95 2.19 18.37
N ILE A 43 5.62 3.30 18.07
CA ILE A 43 4.98 4.60 17.87
C ILE A 43 4.10 4.54 16.61
N THR A 44 4.66 4.10 15.48
CA THR A 44 3.92 3.99 14.22
C THR A 44 2.75 3.00 14.34
N GLN A 45 2.93 1.87 15.01
CA GLN A 45 1.85 0.91 15.26
C GLN A 45 0.70 1.52 16.04
N VAL A 46 0.97 2.34 17.05
CA VAL A 46 -0.07 3.04 17.83
C VAL A 46 -0.80 4.07 16.95
N LEU A 47 -0.06 4.85 16.15
CA LEU A 47 -0.66 5.84 15.26
C LEU A 47 -1.58 5.19 14.22
N LEU A 48 -1.11 4.12 13.58
CA LEU A 48 -1.89 3.37 12.59
C LEU A 48 -3.09 2.66 13.21
N SER A 49 -2.96 2.11 14.43
CA SER A 49 -4.09 1.49 15.15
C SER A 49 -5.21 2.48 15.48
N ASN A 50 -4.88 3.78 15.60
CA ASN A 50 -5.87 4.84 15.83
C ASN A 50 -6.51 5.35 14.54
N CYS A 51 -6.05 4.89 13.37
CA CYS A 51 -6.58 5.30 12.07
C CYS A 51 -7.17 4.09 11.33
N HIS A 52 -8.02 4.34 10.33
CA HIS A 52 -8.30 3.31 9.35
C HIS A 52 -7.19 3.37 8.29
N TRP A 53 -6.64 2.23 7.91
CA TRP A 53 -5.57 2.20 6.92
C TRP A 53 -5.58 0.88 6.17
N TYR A 54 -5.07 0.94 4.95
CA TYR A 54 -4.92 -0.24 4.10
C TYR A 54 -3.78 0.00 3.11
N ILE A 55 -3.28 -1.10 2.57
CA ILE A 55 -2.31 -1.08 1.49
C ILE A 55 -3.03 -1.46 0.21
N THR A 56 -2.70 -0.76 -0.87
CA THR A 56 -3.10 -1.17 -2.21
C THR A 56 -1.91 -1.19 -3.15
N THR A 57 -1.92 -2.08 -4.13
CA THR A 57 -0.91 -2.17 -5.17
C THR A 57 -1.49 -1.76 -6.50
N ASN A 58 -0.82 -0.83 -7.19
CA ASN A 58 -1.12 -0.51 -8.58
C ASN A 58 0.14 -0.69 -9.42
N LYS A 59 0.12 -1.71 -10.29
CA LYS A 59 1.27 -2.13 -11.09
C LYS A 59 2.50 -2.38 -10.21
N THR A 60 3.46 -1.46 -10.24
CA THR A 60 4.73 -1.54 -9.49
C THR A 60 4.76 -0.60 -8.28
N THR A 61 3.68 0.14 -8.01
CA THR A 61 3.62 1.11 -6.93
C THR A 61 2.82 0.54 -5.76
N LEU A 62 3.43 0.51 -4.58
CA LEU A 62 2.75 0.20 -3.33
C LEU A 62 2.20 1.51 -2.73
N MET A 63 0.94 1.54 -2.36
CA MET A 63 0.34 2.72 -1.76
C MET A 63 -0.19 2.38 -0.37
N LEU A 64 0.27 3.11 0.63
CA LEU A 64 -0.32 3.14 1.96
C LEU A 64 -1.37 4.24 2.01
N ILE A 65 -2.61 3.87 2.30
CA ILE A 65 -3.71 4.82 2.48
C ILE A 65 -4.06 4.85 3.96
N VAL A 66 -4.14 6.06 4.52
CA VAL A 66 -4.49 6.29 5.93
C VAL A 66 -5.62 7.31 6.03
N ASP A 67 -6.75 6.87 6.57
CA ASP A 67 -7.90 7.71 6.88
C ASP A 67 -7.89 8.05 8.37
N CYS A 68 -7.65 9.33 8.67
CA CYS A 68 -7.50 9.81 10.04
C CYS A 68 -8.87 10.19 10.64
N PRO A 69 -9.20 9.79 11.87
CA PRO A 69 -10.49 10.10 12.50
C PRO A 69 -10.65 11.58 12.84
N ASP A 70 -9.56 12.26 13.16
CA ASP A 70 -9.55 13.68 13.54
C ASP A 70 -8.26 14.38 13.08
N LEU A 71 -8.22 15.69 13.32
CA LEU A 71 -7.09 16.54 12.90
C LEU A 71 -5.81 16.25 13.69
N VAL A 72 -5.91 15.80 14.94
CA VAL A 72 -4.76 15.48 15.79
C VAL A 72 -4.08 14.21 15.28
N ALA A 73 -4.86 13.15 14.99
CA ALA A 73 -4.38 11.93 14.37
C ALA A 73 -3.73 12.22 13.01
N TYR A 74 -4.35 13.07 12.19
CA TYR A 74 -3.79 13.51 10.91
C TYR A 74 -2.39 14.13 11.07
N TRP A 75 -2.22 15.09 11.99
CA TRP A 75 -0.92 15.72 12.21
C TRP A 75 0.12 14.75 12.77
N HIS A 76 -0.29 13.83 13.64
CA HIS A 76 0.62 12.78 14.11
C HIS A 76 1.08 11.84 12.99
N ILE A 77 0.19 11.45 12.08
CA ILE A 77 0.57 10.64 10.90
C ILE A 77 1.51 11.44 10.00
N VAL A 78 1.13 12.66 9.62
CA VAL A 78 1.92 13.51 8.70
C VAL A 78 3.32 13.78 9.25
N SER A 79 3.45 14.08 10.54
CA SER A 79 4.76 14.29 11.18
C SER A 79 5.64 13.03 11.25
N ASN A 80 5.03 11.84 11.21
CA ASN A 80 5.74 10.56 11.26
C ASN A 80 5.94 9.90 9.87
N ILE A 81 5.55 10.57 8.79
CA ILE A 81 5.74 10.09 7.41
C ILE A 81 7.18 9.60 7.12
N PRO A 82 8.26 10.28 7.58
CA PRO A 82 9.61 9.77 7.33
C PRO A 82 9.88 8.38 7.93
N GLN A 83 9.33 8.08 9.12
CA GLN A 83 9.49 6.78 9.76
C GLN A 83 8.65 5.70 9.08
N ILE A 84 7.40 6.06 8.75
CA ILE A 84 6.47 5.22 7.98
C ILE A 84 7.11 4.87 6.62
N GLY A 85 7.68 5.88 5.94
CA GLY A 85 8.28 5.74 4.63
C GLY A 85 9.52 4.84 4.65
N ASN A 86 10.43 5.02 5.60
CA ASN A 86 11.60 4.15 5.77
C ASN A 86 11.20 2.66 5.93
N ARG A 87 10.08 2.39 6.60
CA ARG A 87 9.57 1.02 6.74
C ARG A 87 8.93 0.51 5.44
N LEU A 88 8.22 1.37 4.72
CA LEU A 88 7.57 1.03 3.45
C LEU A 88 8.59 0.76 2.33
N GLU A 89 9.71 1.48 2.32
CA GLU A 89 10.85 1.30 1.39
C GLU A 89 11.47 -0.10 1.45
N ARG A 90 11.31 -0.82 2.57
CA ARG A 90 11.79 -2.21 2.71
C ARG A 90 10.99 -3.20 1.86
N PHE A 91 9.76 -2.85 1.49
CA PHE A 91 8.87 -3.69 0.69
C PHE A 91 8.95 -3.37 -0.79
N THR A 92 9.17 -2.09 -1.15
CA THR A 92 9.31 -1.66 -2.54
C THR A 92 10.15 -0.39 -2.64
N LYS A 93 10.79 -0.20 -3.79
CA LYS A 93 11.48 1.06 -4.14
C LYS A 93 10.53 2.15 -4.63
N ASN A 94 9.30 1.79 -5.00
CA ASN A 94 8.31 2.73 -5.52
C ASN A 94 7.07 2.66 -4.65
N ALA A 95 7.02 3.54 -3.65
CA ALA A 95 5.94 3.60 -2.69
C ALA A 95 5.31 5.00 -2.63
N LYS A 96 4.04 5.04 -2.27
CA LYS A 96 3.29 6.27 -2.01
C LYS A 96 2.58 6.18 -0.68
N ILE A 97 2.53 7.29 0.03
CA ILE A 97 1.71 7.43 1.23
C ILE A 97 0.65 8.48 0.92
N ARG A 98 -0.61 8.12 1.13
CA ARG A 98 -1.74 9.04 1.03
C ARG A 98 -2.48 9.12 2.36
N VAL A 99 -2.63 10.33 2.88
CA VAL A 99 -3.28 10.59 4.17
C VAL A 99 -4.50 11.45 3.93
N TYR A 100 -5.67 10.95 4.30
CA TYR A 100 -6.93 11.67 4.23
C TYR A 100 -7.20 12.35 5.58
N PRO A 101 -7.50 13.67 5.59
CA PRO A 101 -8.01 14.33 6.78
C PRO A 101 -9.43 13.86 7.09
N SER A 102 -9.88 14.06 8.34
CA SER A 102 -11.26 13.76 8.77
C SER A 102 -12.29 14.31 7.77
N PHE A 103 -13.36 13.56 7.53
CA PHE A 103 -14.37 13.83 6.50
C PHE A 103 -14.72 15.31 6.34
N GLY A 104 -14.55 15.82 5.11
CA GLY A 104 -14.97 17.17 4.71
C GLY A 104 -14.01 18.31 5.04
N LYS A 105 -12.80 18.05 5.58
CA LYS A 105 -11.87 19.11 6.02
C LYS A 105 -10.68 19.41 5.10
N GLY A 106 -10.59 18.82 3.90
CA GLY A 106 -9.54 19.21 2.95
C GLY A 106 -9.23 18.16 1.89
N SER A 107 -8.25 18.47 1.05
CA SER A 107 -7.67 17.55 0.07
C SER A 107 -6.74 16.54 0.75
N PRO A 108 -6.61 15.30 0.23
CA PRO A 108 -5.67 14.33 0.74
C PRO A 108 -4.23 14.81 0.55
N PHE A 109 -3.37 14.51 1.52
CA PHE A 109 -1.92 14.68 1.37
C PHE A 109 -1.35 13.42 0.71
N GLU A 110 -0.59 13.57 -0.38
CA GLU A 110 0.09 12.47 -1.06
C GLU A 110 1.58 12.78 -1.18
N ILE A 111 2.41 11.79 -0.86
CA ILE A 111 3.86 11.84 -1.04
C ILE A 111 4.37 10.54 -1.64
N GLY A 112 5.27 10.64 -2.62
CA GLY A 112 6.04 9.52 -3.15
C GLY A 112 7.32 9.34 -2.36
N LEU A 113 7.69 8.07 -2.14
CA LEU A 113 8.96 7.65 -1.57
C LEU A 113 9.84 7.18 -2.74
N ASN A 114 11.08 7.67 -2.80
CA ASN A 114 12.06 7.37 -3.84
C ASN A 114 13.27 6.64 -3.25
#